data_AF-X1I075-F1
#
_entry.id   AF-X1I075-F1
#
_cell.length_a   1.000
_cell.length_b   1.000
_cell.length_c   1.000
_cell.angle_alpha   90.00
_cell.angle_beta   90.00
_cell.angle_gamma   90.00
#
_symmetry.space_group_name_H-M   'P 1'
#
loop_
_entity.id
_entity.type
_entity.pdbx_description
1 polymer ?
#
loop_
_entity_poly.entity_id
_entity_poly.type
_entity_poly.pdbx_seq_one_letter_code
_entity_poly.pdbx_strand_id
1 'polypeptide(L)'
;MKKTSLTNICLEMLSKEIHLQKIPGFEDIASMKLESGGDGGGIRLYNGEKISKVTVADLSYGNGAPITHRQDRIGMTAELFQVMPDFSYKLPAWGIDSVLFEDGTYWFDTDFFFGFDLVNDFVMKYLDPFNEVYKKFFNNKDIRVYSMAEVTTWVRTHISPCYIIA
;
A
#
# COMPACT_ATOMS: atom_id res chain seq x y z
N MET A 1 19.96 13.84 2.59
CA MET A 1 18.54 14.26 2.58
C MET A 1 17.74 13.24 3.37
N LYS A 2 16.88 13.65 4.32
CA LYS A 2 15.92 12.73 4.93
C LYS A 2 14.98 12.26 3.80
N LYS A 3 14.97 10.96 3.51
CA LYS A 3 14.06 10.37 2.52
C LYS A 3 12.65 10.55 3.09
N THR A 4 11.79 11.29 2.40
CA THR A 4 10.38 11.41 2.80
C THR A 4 9.72 10.07 2.55
N SER A 5 9.09 9.50 3.59
CA SER A 5 8.43 8.20 3.53
C SER A 5 7.20 8.27 2.62
N LEU A 6 6.94 7.19 1.86
CA LEU A 6 5.83 7.12 0.91
C LEU A 6 4.49 7.35 1.61
N THR A 7 4.30 6.69 2.76
CA THR A 7 3.04 6.75 3.49
C THR A 7 2.75 8.14 4.03
N ASN A 8 3.79 8.87 4.43
CA ASN A 8 3.65 10.25 4.90
C ASN A 8 3.29 11.20 3.75
N ILE A 9 3.82 10.97 2.54
CA ILE A 9 3.40 11.70 1.34
C ILE A 9 1.92 11.41 1.04
N CYS A 10 1.52 10.15 1.02
CA CYS A 10 0.13 9.75 0.79
C CYS A 10 -0.82 10.34 1.84
N LEU A 11 -0.44 10.29 3.12
CA LEU A 11 -1.22 10.86 4.22
C LEU A 11 -1.37 12.37 4.07
N GLU A 12 -0.28 13.08 3.74
CA GLU A 12 -0.31 14.53 3.51
C GLU A 12 -1.21 14.89 2.33
N MET A 13 -1.11 14.14 1.22
CA MET A 13 -1.96 14.35 0.05
C MET A 13 -3.44 14.12 0.38
N LEU A 14 -3.78 13.02 1.04
CA LEU A 14 -5.17 12.73 1.42
C LEU A 14 -5.73 13.78 2.39
N SER A 15 -4.91 14.24 3.34
CA SER A 15 -5.31 15.24 4.33
C SER A 15 -5.62 16.62 3.75
N LYS A 16 -5.19 16.91 2.51
CA LYS A 16 -5.56 18.13 1.78
C LYS A 16 -7.00 18.10 1.28
N GLU A 17 -7.52 16.90 1.01
CA GLU A 17 -8.84 16.69 0.43
C GLU A 17 -9.88 16.31 1.50
N ILE A 18 -9.46 15.56 2.52
CA ILE A 18 -10.35 15.02 3.55
C ILE A 18 -9.74 15.29 4.93
N HIS A 19 -10.54 15.84 5.84
CA HIS A 19 -10.14 15.99 7.23
C HIS A 19 -10.05 14.60 7.90
N LEU A 20 -8.83 14.20 8.26
CA LEU A 20 -8.56 12.92 8.91
C LEU A 20 -8.44 13.08 10.42
N GLN A 21 -9.07 12.17 11.17
CA GLN A 21 -9.00 12.09 12.63
C GLN A 21 -8.35 10.78 13.04
N LYS A 22 -7.45 10.82 14.03
CA LYS A 22 -6.84 9.59 14.56
C LYS A 22 -7.90 8.71 15.20
N ILE A 23 -7.85 7.41 14.92
CA ILE A 23 -8.69 6.43 15.61
C ILE A 23 -8.02 6.13 16.97
N PRO A 24 -8.69 6.38 18.10
CA PRO A 24 -8.12 6.11 19.43
C PRO A 24 -8.07 4.62 19.76
N GLY A 25 -7.24 4.23 20.72
CA GLY A 25 -7.13 2.86 21.22
C GLY A 25 -6.10 2.00 20.50
N PHE A 26 -5.21 2.62 19.72
CA PHE A 26 -4.11 1.99 18.97
C PHE A 26 -2.76 2.68 19.22
N GLU A 27 -2.64 3.39 20.35
CA GLU A 27 -1.45 4.17 20.70
C GLU A 27 -0.22 3.29 20.96
N ASP A 28 -0.43 2.04 21.38
CA ASP A 28 0.60 1.03 21.66
C ASP A 28 1.28 0.52 20.39
N ILE A 29 0.56 0.42 19.28
CA ILE A 29 1.10 0.01 17.98
C ILE A 29 1.57 1.20 17.13
N ALA A 30 1.29 2.43 17.55
CA ALA A 30 1.68 3.65 16.84
C ALA A 30 3.20 3.85 16.79
N SER A 31 3.94 3.26 17.74
CA SER A 31 5.39 3.15 17.72
C SER A 31 5.83 1.88 18.45
N MET A 32 6.57 1.04 17.76
CA MET A 32 7.02 -0.27 18.23
C MET A 32 8.54 -0.32 18.26
N LYS A 33 9.09 -1.12 19.18
CA LYS A 33 10.50 -1.45 19.24
C LYS A 33 10.73 -2.88 18.79
N LEU A 34 11.85 -3.10 18.14
CA LEU A 34 12.37 -4.44 17.90
C LEU A 34 12.79 -5.08 19.23
N GLU A 35 12.85 -6.41 19.29
CA GLU A 35 13.39 -7.14 20.45
C GLU A 35 14.84 -6.74 20.76
N SER A 36 15.59 -6.33 19.74
CA SER A 36 16.94 -5.77 19.87
C SER A 36 16.99 -4.38 20.52
N GLY A 37 15.84 -3.77 20.81
CA GLY A 37 15.70 -2.40 21.30
C GLY A 37 15.73 -1.33 20.21
N GLY A 38 15.98 -1.72 18.95
CA GLY A 38 15.95 -0.82 17.79
C GLY A 38 14.55 -0.28 17.48
N ASP A 39 14.48 0.73 16.61
CA ASP A 39 13.20 1.23 16.09
C ASP A 39 12.57 0.21 15.13
N GLY A 40 11.37 -0.26 15.47
CA GLY A 40 10.57 -1.18 14.65
C GLY A 40 9.56 -0.45 13.76
N GLY A 41 9.43 0.88 13.92
CA GLY A 41 8.44 1.68 13.21
C GLY A 41 7.09 1.69 13.93
N GLY A 42 5.97 1.69 13.22
CA GLY A 42 4.64 1.77 13.83
C GLY A 42 3.49 1.75 12.83
N ILE A 43 2.28 1.58 13.36
CA ILE A 43 1.01 1.58 12.62
C ILE A 43 0.11 2.67 13.19
N ARG A 44 -0.33 3.59 12.34
CA ARG A 44 -1.21 4.71 12.69
C ARG A 44 -2.51 4.56 11.92
N LEU A 45 -3.63 4.73 12.62
CA LEU A 45 -4.96 4.59 12.04
C LEU A 45 -5.72 5.92 12.10
N TYR A 46 -6.41 6.25 11.02
CA TYR A 46 -7.23 7.45 10.91
C TYR A 46 -8.61 7.10 10.32
N ASN A 47 -9.61 7.95 10.51
CA ASN A 47 -10.87 7.93 9.79
C ASN A 47 -11.16 9.34 9.23
N GLY A 48 -12.20 9.47 8.41
CA GLY A 48 -12.58 10.75 7.84
C GLY A 48 -13.96 10.69 7.20
N GLU A 49 -14.38 11.79 6.58
CA GLU A 49 -15.65 11.80 5.86
C GLU A 49 -15.66 10.74 4.74
N LYS A 50 -16.65 9.85 4.75
CA LYS A 50 -16.79 8.72 3.79
C LYS A 50 -15.65 7.70 3.82
N ILE A 51 -14.72 7.80 4.77
CA ILE A 51 -13.60 6.87 4.95
C ILE A 51 -13.73 6.20 6.31
N SER A 52 -13.95 4.88 6.30
CA SER A 52 -14.03 4.09 7.52
C SER A 52 -12.67 3.96 8.20
N LYS A 53 -11.59 3.82 7.41
CA LYS A 53 -10.24 3.66 7.93
C LYS A 53 -9.17 4.07 6.91
N VAL A 54 -8.15 4.77 7.37
CA VAL A 54 -6.86 4.91 6.71
C VAL A 54 -5.83 4.20 7.57
N THR A 55 -5.09 3.27 6.99
CA THR A 55 -3.97 2.59 7.64
C THR A 55 -2.67 3.18 7.13
N VAL A 56 -1.78 3.56 8.04
CA VAL A 56 -0.44 4.07 7.76
C VAL A 56 0.55 3.23 8.54
N ALA A 57 1.28 2.35 7.88
CA ALA A 57 2.30 1.51 8.52
C ALA A 57 3.68 1.84 7.94
N ASP A 58 4.63 2.12 8.83
CA ASP A 58 6.04 2.30 8.49
C ASP A 58 6.80 1.31 9.38
N LEU A 59 7.38 0.25 8.81
CA LEU A 59 7.99 -0.85 9.55
C LEU A 59 9.47 -0.97 9.23
N SER A 60 10.26 -1.28 10.25
CA SER A 60 11.70 -1.55 10.16
C SER A 60 11.98 -2.95 10.70
N TYR A 61 12.77 -3.74 9.99
CA TYR A 61 13.06 -5.13 10.33
C TYR A 61 14.45 -5.32 10.96
N GLY A 62 15.17 -4.24 11.26
CA GLY A 62 16.51 -4.30 11.86
C GLY A 62 17.52 -4.97 10.92
N ASN A 63 17.84 -6.24 11.18
CA ASN A 63 18.74 -7.05 10.34
C ASN A 63 18.06 -7.63 9.09
N GLY A 64 16.79 -7.31 8.89
CA GLY A 64 16.00 -7.71 7.73
C GLY A 64 15.12 -8.92 7.97
N ALA A 65 14.12 -9.09 7.11
CA ALA A 65 13.19 -10.21 7.13
C ALA A 65 12.96 -10.76 5.71
N PRO A 66 12.83 -12.09 5.53
CA PRO A 66 12.54 -12.67 4.23
C PRO A 66 11.12 -12.30 3.78
N ILE A 67 11.00 -11.84 2.53
CA ILE A 67 9.71 -11.50 1.94
C ILE A 67 9.25 -12.65 1.03
N THR A 68 8.35 -13.49 1.55
CA THR A 68 7.97 -14.77 0.93
C THR A 68 7.37 -14.62 -0.48
N HIS A 69 6.63 -13.55 -0.73
CA HIS A 69 6.08 -13.27 -2.07
C HIS A 69 7.14 -12.77 -3.06
N ARG A 70 8.42 -12.73 -2.66
CA ARG A 70 9.56 -12.19 -3.41
C ARG A 70 10.77 -13.12 -3.36
N GLN A 71 10.54 -14.43 -3.46
CA GLN A 71 11.62 -15.43 -3.46
C GLN A 71 12.51 -15.34 -2.21
N ASP A 72 11.91 -14.98 -1.07
CA ASP A 72 12.59 -14.83 0.21
C ASP A 72 13.76 -13.83 0.23
N ARG A 73 13.76 -12.85 -0.68
CA ARG A 73 14.68 -11.71 -0.61
C ARG A 73 14.54 -10.98 0.72
N ILE A 74 15.65 -10.46 1.25
CA ILE A 74 15.72 -9.79 2.55
C ILE A 74 15.26 -8.34 2.43
N GLY A 75 14.06 -8.07 2.95
CA GLY A 75 13.53 -6.71 3.13
C GLY A 75 14.08 -6.07 4.39
N MET A 76 14.37 -4.78 4.36
CA MET A 76 14.86 -3.99 5.49
C MET A 76 13.77 -3.14 6.12
N THR A 77 12.90 -2.57 5.28
CA THR A 77 11.75 -1.78 5.72
C THR A 77 10.55 -2.12 4.85
N ALA A 78 9.35 -1.92 5.39
CA ALA A 78 8.13 -1.93 4.61
C ALA A 78 7.28 -0.72 4.95
N GLU A 79 6.59 -0.18 3.96
CA GLU A 79 5.62 0.88 4.15
C GLU A 79 4.28 0.44 3.55
N LEU A 80 3.17 0.73 4.22
CA LEU A 80 1.82 0.44 3.73
C LEU A 80 0.92 1.65 3.98
N PHE A 81 0.24 2.08 2.93
CA PHE A 81 -0.82 3.08 3.01
C PHE A 81 -2.09 2.52 2.40
N GLN A 82 -3.16 2.45 3.17
CA GLN A 82 -4.44 1.89 2.72
C GLN A 82 -5.58 2.83 3.07
N VAL A 83 -6.49 3.05 2.12
CA VAL A 83 -7.74 3.79 2.30
C VAL A 83 -8.90 2.83 2.13
N MET A 84 -9.64 2.64 3.22
CA MET A 84 -10.88 1.89 3.26
C MET A 84 -12.06 2.87 3.26
N PRO A 85 -12.86 2.93 2.19
CA PRO A 85 -14.08 3.72 2.20
C PRO A 85 -15.08 3.17 3.22
N ASP A 86 -16.05 3.99 3.59
CA ASP A 86 -17.24 3.48 4.26
C ASP A 86 -18.02 2.56 3.29
N PHE A 87 -18.38 1.38 3.79
CA PHE A 87 -19.02 0.32 3.01
C PHE A 87 -20.35 0.76 2.37
N SER A 88 -21.02 1.78 2.92
CA SER A 88 -22.24 2.34 2.33
C SER A 88 -22.03 2.96 0.95
N TYR A 89 -20.81 3.38 0.61
CA TYR A 89 -20.51 4.09 -0.64
C TYR A 89 -20.14 3.17 -1.82
N LYS A 90 -19.98 1.86 -1.57
CA LYS A 90 -19.61 0.86 -2.60
C LYS A 90 -18.42 1.30 -3.47
N LEU A 91 -17.43 1.95 -2.85
CA LEU A 91 -16.18 2.34 -3.50
C LEU A 91 -15.13 1.24 -3.32
N PRO A 92 -14.18 1.08 -4.27
CA PRO A 92 -13.01 0.26 -4.02
C PRO A 92 -12.19 0.86 -2.89
N ALA A 93 -11.56 -0.01 -2.12
CA ALA A 93 -10.47 0.40 -1.27
C ALA A 93 -9.21 0.55 -2.12
N TRP A 94 -8.32 1.44 -1.71
CA TRP A 94 -7.04 1.66 -2.38
C TRP A 94 -5.89 1.37 -1.44
N GLY A 95 -4.83 0.77 -1.95
CA GLY A 95 -3.62 0.49 -1.18
C GLY A 95 -2.36 0.69 -1.99
N ILE A 96 -1.28 1.05 -1.31
CA ILE A 96 0.08 0.96 -1.82
C ILE A 96 0.98 0.41 -0.72
N ASP A 97 1.70 -0.65 -1.06
CA ASP A 97 2.66 -1.31 -0.20
C ASP A 97 4.03 -1.19 -0.83
N SER A 98 5.06 -0.98 -0.03
CA SER A 98 6.44 -0.91 -0.51
C SER A 98 7.40 -1.63 0.42
N VAL A 99 8.51 -2.09 -0.17
CA VAL A 99 9.60 -2.75 0.55
C VAL A 99 10.92 -2.20 0.03
N LEU A 100 11.81 -1.80 0.93
CA LEU A 100 13.21 -1.54 0.61
C LEU A 100 14.01 -2.79 0.95
N PHE A 101 14.63 -3.41 -0.05
CA PHE A 101 15.50 -4.56 0.12
C PHE A 101 16.91 -4.15 0.54
N GLU A 102 17.66 -5.09 1.13
CA GLU A 102 19.05 -4.88 1.57
C GLU A 102 19.97 -4.42 0.43
N ASP A 103 19.72 -4.93 -0.79
CA ASP A 103 20.47 -4.56 -2.01
C ASP A 103 20.13 -3.16 -2.55
N GLY A 104 19.27 -2.40 -1.86
CA GLY A 104 18.84 -1.06 -2.25
C GLY A 104 17.68 -1.03 -3.25
N THR A 105 17.19 -2.19 -3.71
CA THR A 105 15.99 -2.25 -4.55
C THR A 105 14.78 -1.72 -3.77
N TYR A 106 14.12 -0.71 -4.32
CA TYR A 106 12.82 -0.27 -3.83
C TYR A 106 11.74 -0.95 -4.67
N TRP A 107 10.88 -1.69 -4.00
CA TRP A 107 9.78 -2.39 -4.62
C TRP A 107 8.46 -1.85 -4.09
N PHE A 108 7.42 -1.83 -4.91
CA PHE A 108 6.08 -1.50 -4.48
C PHE A 108 5.01 -2.21 -5.30
N ASP A 109 3.83 -2.33 -4.72
CA ASP A 109 2.61 -2.65 -5.42
C ASP A 109 1.46 -1.74 -5.00
N THR A 110 0.51 -1.54 -5.91
CA THR A 110 -0.66 -0.72 -5.63
C THR A 110 -1.88 -1.23 -6.38
N ASP A 111 -3.04 -1.09 -5.74
CA ASP A 111 -4.29 -1.58 -6.29
C ASP A 111 -5.52 -0.82 -5.81
N PHE A 112 -6.59 -0.96 -6.59
CA PHE A 112 -7.96 -0.75 -6.17
C PHE A 112 -8.63 -2.09 -5.92
N PHE A 113 -8.71 -2.54 -4.67
CA PHE A 113 -9.35 -3.82 -4.34
C PHE A 113 -10.82 -3.61 -3.96
N PHE A 114 -11.66 -4.55 -4.40
CA PHE A 114 -13.11 -4.47 -4.22
C PHE A 114 -13.55 -5.50 -3.20
N GLY A 115 -14.38 -5.09 -2.23
CA GLY A 115 -14.98 -6.00 -1.25
C GLY A 115 -16.13 -6.85 -1.80
N PHE A 116 -16.25 -6.98 -3.12
CA PHE A 116 -17.32 -7.67 -3.82
C PHE A 116 -16.81 -8.22 -5.17
N ASP A 117 -17.55 -9.16 -5.74
CA ASP A 117 -17.19 -9.86 -6.99
C ASP A 117 -17.07 -8.90 -8.18
N LEU A 118 -16.00 -9.06 -8.96
CA LEU A 118 -15.61 -8.18 -10.06
C LEU A 118 -16.30 -8.49 -11.41
N VAL A 119 -17.13 -9.53 -11.51
CA VAL A 119 -17.74 -9.99 -12.77
C VAL A 119 -18.80 -9.02 -13.35
N ASN A 120 -18.95 -7.80 -12.80
CA ASN A 120 -19.97 -6.83 -13.21
C ASN A 120 -19.37 -5.54 -13.81
N ASP A 121 -20.08 -4.95 -14.80
CA ASP A 121 -19.78 -3.65 -15.44
C ASP A 121 -19.55 -2.48 -14.45
N PHE A 122 -20.01 -2.64 -13.21
CA PHE A 122 -19.80 -1.70 -12.11
C PHE A 122 -18.33 -1.39 -11.83
N VAL A 123 -17.44 -2.37 -12.00
CA VAL A 123 -16.00 -2.25 -11.68
C VAL A 123 -15.28 -1.31 -12.65
N MET A 124 -15.55 -1.45 -13.94
CA MET A 124 -14.86 -0.66 -14.97
C MET A 124 -15.11 0.83 -14.83
N LYS A 125 -16.30 1.23 -14.35
CA LYS A 125 -16.61 2.63 -14.03
C LYS A 125 -15.60 3.28 -13.09
N TYR A 126 -15.04 2.52 -12.14
CA TYR A 126 -14.06 3.05 -11.17
C TYR A 126 -12.62 2.95 -11.66
N LEU A 127 -12.32 1.98 -12.53
CA LEU A 127 -10.96 1.73 -13.02
C LEU A 127 -10.63 2.52 -14.29
N ASP A 128 -11.61 2.76 -15.17
CA ASP A 128 -11.42 3.46 -16.44
C ASP A 128 -10.73 4.83 -16.32
N PRO A 129 -11.06 5.68 -15.31
CA PRO A 129 -10.39 6.96 -15.13
C PRO A 129 -8.88 6.86 -14.89
N PHE A 130 -8.39 5.71 -14.41
CA PHE A 130 -6.97 5.53 -14.10
C PHE A 130 -6.16 4.95 -15.27
N ASN A 131 -6.80 4.52 -16.37
CA ASN A 131 -6.12 3.90 -17.51
C ASN A 131 -4.92 4.70 -18.02
N GLU A 132 -5.03 6.03 -18.10
CA GLU A 132 -3.92 6.88 -18.55
C GLU A 132 -2.78 7.00 -17.53
N VAL A 133 -3.10 6.94 -16.23
CA VAL A 133 -2.08 6.89 -15.17
C VAL A 133 -1.33 5.57 -15.24
N TYR A 134 -2.04 4.45 -15.37
CA TYR A 134 -1.46 3.13 -15.55
C TYR A 134 -0.55 3.08 -16.78
N LYS A 135 -1.02 3.54 -17.95
CA LYS A 135 -0.18 3.61 -19.17
C LYS A 135 1.11 4.39 -18.97
N LYS A 136 1.09 5.51 -18.23
CA LYS A 136 2.31 6.27 -17.92
C LYS A 136 3.27 5.47 -17.04
N PHE A 137 2.76 4.77 -16.03
CA PHE A 137 3.57 3.88 -15.19
C PHE A 137 4.22 2.76 -15.97
N PHE A 138 3.45 2.00 -16.76
CA PHE A 138 3.97 0.87 -17.56
C PHE A 138 5.01 1.28 -18.62
N ASN A 139 5.00 2.55 -19.06
CA ASN A 139 5.96 3.07 -20.04
C ASN A 139 7.14 3.84 -19.41
N ASN A 140 7.21 3.93 -18.08
CA ASN A 140 8.29 4.64 -17.40
C ASN A 140 9.57 3.78 -17.40
N LYS A 141 10.66 4.29 -17.97
CA LYS A 141 11.94 3.56 -18.10
C LYS A 141 12.66 3.35 -16.77
N ASP A 142 12.35 4.16 -15.76
CA ASP A 142 12.93 4.06 -14.43
C ASP A 142 12.19 3.03 -13.54
N ILE A 143 11.07 2.50 -14.04
CA ILE A 143 10.21 1.56 -13.30
C ILE A 143 10.23 0.21 -14.01
N ARG A 144 10.72 -0.83 -13.31
CA ARG A 144 10.67 -2.20 -13.81
C ARG A 144 9.38 -2.87 -13.36
N VAL A 145 8.35 -2.81 -14.18
CA VAL A 145 7.11 -3.54 -13.89
C VAL A 145 7.33 -5.05 -14.04
N TYR A 146 6.92 -5.82 -13.02
CA TYR A 146 7.04 -7.28 -13.01
C TYR A 146 5.86 -7.94 -13.72
N SER A 147 6.11 -9.13 -14.29
CA SER A 147 5.05 -9.90 -14.92
C SER A 147 4.17 -10.53 -13.85
N MET A 148 2.85 -10.48 -14.04
CA MET A 148 1.91 -11.19 -13.17
C MET A 148 2.17 -12.71 -13.10
N ALA A 149 2.81 -13.28 -14.13
CA ALA A 149 3.22 -14.69 -14.12
C ALA A 149 4.20 -15.01 -12.97
N GLU A 150 4.99 -14.03 -12.55
CA GLU A 150 6.02 -14.15 -11.51
C GLU A 150 5.46 -13.97 -10.08
N VAL A 151 4.19 -13.60 -9.95
CA VAL A 151 3.52 -13.39 -8.67
C VAL A 151 2.77 -14.66 -8.25
N THR A 152 2.68 -14.91 -6.94
CA THR A 152 1.95 -16.06 -6.42
C THR A 152 0.49 -16.08 -6.89
N THR A 153 -0.07 -17.27 -7.10
CA THR A 153 -1.47 -17.44 -7.51
C THR A 153 -2.44 -16.76 -6.54
N TRP A 154 -2.13 -16.76 -5.24
CA TRP A 154 -2.96 -16.11 -4.23
C TRP A 154 -3.08 -14.59 -4.47
N VAL A 155 -1.99 -13.89 -4.80
CA VAL A 155 -2.08 -12.46 -5.13
C VAL A 155 -2.91 -12.28 -6.40
N ARG A 156 -2.64 -13.06 -7.46
CA ARG A 156 -3.34 -12.94 -8.75
C ARG A 156 -4.87 -13.06 -8.65
N THR A 157 -5.41 -13.78 -7.66
CA THR A 157 -6.86 -13.96 -7.50
C THR A 157 -7.55 -12.85 -6.70
N HIS A 158 -6.79 -11.99 -6.01
CA HIS A 158 -7.35 -10.95 -5.13
C HIS A 158 -7.14 -9.53 -5.67
N ILE A 159 -6.33 -9.40 -6.72
CA ILE A 159 -6.00 -8.11 -7.33
C ILE A 159 -7.02 -7.68 -8.37
N SER A 160 -7.09 -6.37 -8.63
CA SER A 160 -7.89 -5.81 -9.71
C SER A 160 -7.16 -5.87 -11.06
N PRO A 161 -7.87 -5.64 -12.18
CA PRO A 161 -7.26 -5.44 -13.50
C PRO A 161 -6.24 -4.30 -13.57
N CYS A 162 -6.23 -3.42 -12.57
CA CYS A 162 -5.38 -2.24 -12.47
C CYS A 162 -4.25 -2.43 -11.43
N TYR A 163 -3.93 -3.64 -11.02
CA TYR A 163 -2.81 -3.88 -10.14
C TYR A 163 -1.46 -3.51 -10.79
N ILE A 164 -0.63 -2.73 -10.10
CA ILE A 164 0.77 -2.49 -10.47
C ILE A 164 1.68 -3.18 -9.46
N ILE A 165 2.78 -3.70 -9.98
CA ILE A 165 3.86 -4.32 -9.22
C ILE A 165 5.20 -3.96 -9.86
N ALA A 166 6.09 -3.27 -9.13
CA ALA A 166 7.33 -2.72 -9.69
C ALA A 166 8.48 -2.63 -8.69
#